data_AF-A0A800D7C9-F1
#
_entry.id   AF-A0A800D7C9-F1
#
_cell.length_a   1.000
_cell.length_b   1.000
_cell.length_c   1.000
_cell.angle_alpha   90.00
_cell.angle_beta   90.00
_cell.angle_gamma   90.00
#
_symmetry.space_group_name_H-M   'P 1'
#
loop_
_entity.id
_entity.type
_entity.pdbx_description
1 polymer ?
#
loop_
_entity_poly.entity_id
_entity_poly.type
_entity_poly.pdbx_seq_one_letter_code
_entity_poly.pdbx_strand_id
1 'polypeptide(L)'
;HLLTAYGVGYARVLGLIEADEALAEPIVEGLPYIWAELPHAIQVEMALTLDDFLVRRTHIIYEAEDQGVSRAGEVAERMAPLLGWGPREVERQVERYAEQVALTRMYEG
;
A
#
# COMPACT_ATOMS: atom_id res chain seq x y z
N HIS A 1 6.87 9.04 -11.79
CA HIS A 1 6.92 8.05 -10.70
C HIS A 1 7.16 6.64 -11.26
N LEU A 2 6.24 6.08 -12.06
CA LEU A 2 6.27 4.66 -12.47
C LEU A 2 7.47 4.21 -13.33
N LEU A 3 7.96 5.03 -14.28
CA LEU A 3 9.09 4.67 -15.15
C LEU A 3 10.46 4.65 -14.45
N THR A 4 10.64 5.44 -13.39
CA THR A 4 11.91 5.58 -12.67
C THR A 4 12.03 4.65 -11.46
N ALA A 5 10.91 4.19 -10.89
CA ALA A 5 10.90 3.33 -9.71
C ALA A 5 11.00 1.83 -10.03
N TYR A 6 10.41 1.36 -11.15
CA TYR A 6 10.07 -0.07 -11.26
C TYR A 6 10.83 -0.91 -12.29
N GLY A 7 11.61 -0.36 -13.23
CA GLY A 7 12.37 -1.18 -14.20
C GLY A 7 11.51 -2.32 -14.83
N VAL A 8 11.93 -3.59 -14.72
CA VAL A 8 11.13 -4.78 -15.15
C VAL A 8 9.81 -4.98 -14.39
N GLY A 9 9.68 -4.44 -13.18
CA GLY A 9 8.43 -4.43 -12.41
C GLY A 9 7.32 -3.60 -13.07
N TYR A 10 7.69 -2.57 -13.84
CA TYR A 10 6.76 -1.70 -14.56
C TYR A 10 5.90 -2.48 -15.56
N ALA A 11 6.49 -3.42 -16.31
CA ALA A 11 5.75 -4.25 -17.25
C ALA A 11 4.71 -5.14 -16.54
N ARG A 12 4.97 -5.58 -15.31
CA ARG A 12 4.01 -6.37 -14.53
C ARG A 12 2.87 -5.51 -14.00
N VAL A 13 3.18 -4.31 -13.51
CA VAL A 13 2.16 -3.33 -13.08
C VAL A 13 1.26 -2.95 -14.25
N LEU A 14 1.82 -2.70 -15.44
CA LEU A 14 1.02 -2.47 -16.64
C LEU A 14 0.13 -3.67 -16.99
N GLY A 15 0.67 -4.89 -16.97
CA GLY A 15 -0.14 -6.09 -17.25
C GLY A 15 -1.28 -6.30 -16.24
N LEU A 16 -1.13 -5.85 -14.99
CA LEU A 16 -2.20 -5.86 -14.00
C LEU A 16 -3.29 -4.84 -14.35
N ILE A 17 -2.91 -3.64 -14.79
CA ILE A 17 -3.85 -2.60 -15.23
C ILE A 17 -4.60 -3.03 -16.50
N GLU A 18 -3.91 -3.68 -17.45
CA GLU A 18 -4.55 -4.20 -18.66
C GLU A 18 -5.59 -5.30 -18.34
N ALA A 19 -5.39 -6.04 -17.26
CA ALA A 19 -6.33 -7.06 -16.79
C ALA A 19 -7.51 -6.47 -16.00
N ASP A 20 -7.28 -5.36 -15.28
CA ASP A 20 -8.28 -4.63 -14.50
C ASP A 20 -7.94 -3.13 -14.47
N GLU A 21 -8.67 -2.33 -15.25
CA GLU A 21 -8.43 -0.89 -15.39
C GLU A 21 -8.60 -0.13 -14.06
N ALA A 22 -9.41 -0.64 -13.13
CA ALA A 22 -9.60 -0.02 -11.82
C ALA A 22 -8.31 -0.05 -10.98
N LEU A 23 -7.35 -0.93 -11.30
CA LEU A 23 -6.05 -0.96 -10.63
C LEU A 23 -5.16 0.24 -10.98
N ALA A 24 -5.51 1.03 -11.99
CA ALA A 24 -4.85 2.30 -12.30
C ALA A 24 -5.29 3.46 -11.39
N GLU A 25 -6.37 3.30 -10.61
CA GLU A 25 -6.83 4.34 -9.70
C GLU A 25 -5.80 4.57 -8.58
N PRO A 26 -5.63 5.84 -8.13
CA PRO A 26 -4.76 6.16 -7.01
C PRO A 26 -5.32 5.57 -5.71
N ILE A 27 -4.43 5.07 -4.85
CA ILE A 27 -4.77 4.59 -3.50
C ILE A 27 -5.21 5.78 -2.63
N VAL A 28 -4.49 6.90 -2.74
CA VAL A 28 -4.80 8.17 -2.10
C VAL A 28 -4.85 9.24 -3.18
N GLU A 29 -5.95 9.98 -3.25
CA GLU A 29 -6.13 11.06 -4.23
C GLU A 29 -4.97 12.06 -4.15
N GLY A 30 -4.39 12.41 -5.30
CA GLY A 30 -3.25 13.33 -5.38
C GLY A 30 -1.87 12.70 -5.18
N LEU A 31 -1.77 11.43 -4.78
CA LEU A 31 -0.50 10.70 -4.71
C LEU A 31 -0.28 9.79 -5.94
N PRO A 32 0.98 9.49 -6.31
CA PRO A 32 1.27 8.73 -7.52
C PRO A 32 1.19 7.20 -7.34
N TYR A 33 0.73 6.73 -6.18
CA TYR A 33 0.65 5.31 -5.83
C TYR A 33 -0.69 4.73 -6.25
N ILE A 34 -0.68 3.71 -7.10
CA ILE A 34 -1.89 3.10 -7.67
C ILE A 34 -2.14 1.69 -7.13
N TRP A 35 -3.39 1.23 -7.21
CA TRP A 35 -3.78 -0.09 -6.68
C TRP A 35 -3.02 -1.26 -7.31
N ALA A 36 -2.56 -1.15 -8.56
CA ALA A 36 -1.75 -2.16 -9.24
C ALA A 36 -0.40 -2.42 -8.55
N GLU A 37 0.11 -1.47 -7.76
CA GLU A 37 1.36 -1.63 -7.01
C GLU A 37 1.21 -2.64 -5.87
N LEU A 38 0.01 -2.80 -5.31
CA LEU A 38 -0.25 -3.67 -4.16
C LEU A 38 0.03 -5.17 -4.44
N PRO A 39 -0.57 -5.80 -5.46
CA PRO A 39 -0.26 -7.19 -5.80
C PRO A 39 1.19 -7.36 -6.26
N HIS A 40 1.77 -6.35 -6.94
CA HIS A 40 3.18 -6.38 -7.33
C HIS A 40 4.10 -6.43 -6.11
N ALA A 41 3.91 -5.52 -5.16
CA ALA A 41 4.67 -5.42 -3.93
C ALA A 41 4.62 -6.72 -3.12
N ILE A 42 3.45 -7.36 -3.04
CA ILE A 42 3.29 -8.64 -2.34
C ILE A 42 4.03 -9.78 -3.06
N GLN A 43 3.79 -9.94 -4.36
CA GLN A 43 4.24 -11.11 -5.11
C GLN A 43 5.71 -11.07 -5.51
N VAL A 44 6.27 -9.88 -5.71
CA VAL A 44 7.61 -9.68 -6.26
C VAL A 44 8.57 -9.12 -5.21
N GLU A 45 8.07 -8.27 -4.32
CA GLU A 45 8.90 -7.52 -3.37
C GLU A 45 8.69 -7.95 -1.91
N MET A 46 7.88 -8.99 -1.70
CA MET A 46 7.60 -9.60 -0.39
C MET A 46 7.07 -8.59 0.64
N ALA A 47 6.17 -7.70 0.24
CA ALA A 47 5.43 -6.86 1.17
C ALA A 47 4.41 -7.70 1.94
N LEU A 48 4.77 -8.17 3.14
CA LEU A 48 3.99 -9.12 3.95
C LEU A 48 3.26 -8.47 5.12
N THR A 49 3.34 -7.15 5.27
CA THR A 49 2.66 -6.38 6.31
C THR A 49 2.13 -5.08 5.74
N LEU A 50 1.14 -4.50 6.41
CA LEU A 50 0.60 -3.21 6.00
C LEU A 50 1.68 -2.11 6.02
N ASP A 51 2.59 -2.16 7.00
CA ASP A 51 3.77 -1.29 7.08
C ASP A 51 4.74 -1.48 5.90
N ASP A 52 4.95 -2.72 5.42
CA ASP A 52 5.80 -2.95 4.24
C ASP A 52 5.29 -2.15 3.05
N PHE A 53 3.96 -2.13 2.88
CA PHE A 53 3.36 -1.46 1.75
C PHE A 53 3.25 0.06 1.96
N LEU A 54 2.59 0.52 3.02
CA LEU A 54 2.27 1.94 3.26
C LEU A 54 3.45 2.82 3.68
N VAL A 55 4.55 2.20 4.12
CA VAL A 55 5.77 2.91 4.57
C VAL A 55 6.93 2.70 3.61
N ARG A 56 7.20 1.45 3.23
CA ARG A 56 8.45 1.08 2.51
C ARG A 56 8.31 0.96 1.00
N ARG A 57 7.12 0.68 0.47
CA ARG A 57 6.87 0.56 -0.99
C ARG A 57 6.13 1.73 -1.57
N THR A 58 5.21 2.25 -0.78
CA THR A 58 4.55 3.51 -1.00
C THR A 58 4.95 4.39 0.16
N HIS A 59 5.37 5.64 -0.07
CA HIS A 59 5.74 6.55 1.01
C HIS A 59 4.50 7.28 1.55
N ILE A 60 3.35 6.62 1.54
CA ILE A 60 2.04 7.20 1.88
C ILE A 60 2.03 7.76 3.29
N ILE A 61 2.69 7.10 4.25
CA ILE A 61 2.80 7.60 5.62
C ILE A 61 3.45 9.00 5.72
N TYR A 62 4.31 9.35 4.74
CA TYR A 62 5.04 10.63 4.72
C TYR A 62 4.39 11.67 3.80
N GLU A 63 3.69 11.22 2.76
CA GLU A 63 3.18 12.10 1.70
C GLU A 63 1.68 12.41 1.81
N ALA A 64 0.88 11.52 2.42
CA ALA A 64 -0.56 11.76 2.61
C ALA A 64 -0.82 12.67 3.82
N GLU A 65 -1.82 13.55 3.72
CA GLU A 65 -2.19 14.50 4.78
C GLU A 65 -2.55 13.82 6.11
N ASP A 66 -3.30 12.72 6.04
CA ASP A 66 -3.66 11.91 7.21
C ASP A 66 -2.70 10.74 7.43
N GLN A 67 -1.56 10.73 6.73
CA GLN A 67 -0.57 9.65 6.72
C GLN A 67 -1.17 8.31 6.29
N GLY A 68 -2.23 8.32 5.46
CA GLY A 68 -2.85 7.14 4.89
C GLY A 68 -3.78 6.38 5.85
N VAL A 69 -4.07 6.92 7.04
CA VAL A 69 -4.93 6.26 8.04
C VAL A 69 -6.32 5.95 7.47
N SER A 70 -6.92 6.87 6.71
CA SER A 70 -8.24 6.67 6.10
C SER A 70 -8.29 5.52 5.07
N ARG A 71 -7.15 5.13 4.51
CA ARG A 71 -7.04 4.05 3.50
C ARG A 71 -6.45 2.76 4.05
N ALA A 72 -5.88 2.77 5.26
CA ALA A 72 -5.24 1.61 5.86
C ALA A 72 -6.15 0.37 5.92
N GLY A 73 -7.43 0.56 6.27
CA GLY A 73 -8.43 -0.52 6.28
C GLY A 73 -8.64 -1.15 4.90
N GLU A 74 -8.93 -0.32 3.90
CA GLU A 74 -9.16 -0.79 2.52
C GLU A 74 -7.92 -1.50 1.94
N VAL A 75 -6.73 -0.97 2.20
CA VAL A 75 -5.48 -1.60 1.77
C VAL A 75 -5.32 -2.97 2.45
N ALA A 76 -5.52 -3.08 3.76
CA ALA A 76 -5.41 -4.34 4.48
C ALA A 76 -6.43 -5.39 3.99
N GLU A 77 -7.67 -4.96 3.70
CA GLU A 77 -8.70 -5.81 3.11
C GLU A 77 -8.31 -6.35 1.73
N ARG A 78 -7.67 -5.52 0.89
CA ARG A 78 -7.18 -5.95 -0.43
C ARG A 78 -5.92 -6.84 -0.33
N MET A 79 -5.08 -6.65 0.69
CA MET A 79 -3.96 -7.53 0.99
C MET A 79 -4.41 -8.92 1.46
N ALA A 80 -5.53 -8.98 2.18
CA ALA A 80 -6.00 -10.19 2.84
C ALA A 80 -6.15 -11.42 1.92
N PRO A 81 -6.84 -11.36 0.77
CA PRO A 81 -6.95 -12.52 -0.12
C PRO A 81 -5.61 -12.92 -0.75
N LEU A 82 -4.65 -12.00 -0.89
CA LEU A 82 -3.34 -12.25 -1.49
C LEU A 82 -2.37 -12.92 -0.51
N LEU A 83 -2.51 -12.64 0.79
CA LEU A 83 -1.66 -13.16 1.87
C LEU A 83 -2.35 -14.25 2.72
N GLY A 84 -3.62 -14.55 2.45
CA GLY A 84 -4.41 -15.51 3.22
C GLY A 84 -4.79 -15.01 4.61
N TRP A 85 -4.93 -13.70 4.81
CA TRP A 85 -5.33 -13.14 6.10
C TRP A 85 -6.82 -13.35 6.37
N GLY A 86 -7.13 -13.68 7.63
CA GLY A 86 -8.50 -13.61 8.15
C GLY A 86 -8.81 -12.24 8.75
N PRO A 87 -10.07 -11.99 9.14
CA PRO A 87 -10.51 -10.67 9.66
C PRO A 87 -9.69 -10.17 10.86
N ARG A 88 -9.33 -11.07 11.78
CA ARG A 88 -8.49 -10.72 12.94
C ARG A 88 -7.10 -10.21 12.56
N GLU A 89 -6.54 -10.74 11.48
CA GLU A 89 -5.23 -10.32 11.01
C GLU A 89 -5.32 -8.98 10.29
N VAL A 90 -6.40 -8.73 9.55
CA VAL A 90 -6.69 -7.40 8.98
C VAL A 90 -6.78 -6.35 10.08
N GLU A 91 -7.59 -6.59 11.12
CA GLU A 91 -7.71 -5.69 12.27
C GLU A 91 -6.35 -5.42 12.92
N ARG A 92 -5.59 -6.49 13.20
CA ARG A 92 -4.25 -6.39 13.82
C ARG A 92 -3.26 -5.57 12.97
N GLN A 93 -3.32 -5.69 11.65
CA GLN A 93 -2.45 -4.93 10.74
C GLN A 93 -2.82 -3.44 10.71
N VAL A 94 -4.12 -3.13 10.71
CA VAL A 94 -4.63 -1.75 10.75
C VAL A 94 -4.30 -1.09 12.09
N GLU A 95 -4.50 -1.79 13.21
CA GLU A 95 -4.13 -1.29 14.55
C GLU A 95 -2.64 -1.00 14.65
N ARG A 96 -1.79 -1.93 14.21
CA ARG A 96 -0.34 -1.74 14.18
C ARG A 96 0.07 -0.53 13.32
N TYR A 97 -0.57 -0.35 12.17
CA TYR A 97 -0.27 0.81 11.33
C TYR A 97 -0.69 2.13 12.01
N ALA A 98 -1.83 2.14 12.71
CA ALA A 98 -2.26 3.30 13.48
C ALA A 98 -1.28 3.65 14.62
N GLU A 99 -0.72 2.65 15.30
CA GLU A 99 0.36 2.83 16.28
C GLU A 99 1.60 3.45 15.62
N GLN A 100 1.98 2.98 14.43
CA GLN A 100 3.12 3.51 13.68
C GLN A 100 2.91 4.99 13.30
N VAL A 101 1.71 5.36 12.85
CA VAL A 101 1.35 6.76 12.57
C VAL A 101 1.42 7.61 13.83
N ALA A 102 0.91 7.10 14.97
CA ALA A 102 0.99 7.81 16.24
C ALA A 102 2.44 8.07 16.67
N LEU A 103 3.33 7.08 16.49
CA LEU A 103 4.76 7.24 16.75
C LEU A 103 5.38 8.30 15.85
N THR A 104 5.16 8.25 14.53
CA THR A 104 5.71 9.24 13.60
C THR A 104 5.32 10.68 13.99
N ARG A 105 4.05 10.91 14.37
CA ARG A 105 3.57 12.22 14.82
C ARG A 105 4.26 12.73 16.09
N MET A 106 4.64 11.84 17.01
CA MET A 106 5.35 12.23 18.24
C MET A 106 6.78 12.69 17.96
N TYR A 107 7.40 12.24 16.87
CA TYR A 107 8.78 12.58 16.51
C TYR A 107 8.90 13.69 15.46
N GLU A 108 7.79 14.07 14.82
CA GLU A 108 7.70 15.19 13.87
C GLU A 108 7.27 16.53 14.52
N GLY A 109 6.78 16.50 15.76
CA GLY A 109 6.40 17.68 16.56
C GLY A 109 7.49 18.13 17.53
#